data_AF-A0A8H3E8P0-F1
#
_entry.id   AF-A0A8H3E8P0-F1
#
_cell.length_a   1.000
_cell.length_b   1.000
_cell.length_c   1.000
_cell.angle_alpha   90.00
_cell.angle_beta   90.00
_cell.angle_gamma   90.00
#
_symmetry.space_group_name_H-M   'P 1'
#
loop_
_entity.id
_entity.type
_entity.pdbx_description
1 polymer ?
#
loop_
_entity_poly.entity_id
_entity_poly.type
_entity_poly.pdbx_seq_one_letter_code
_entity_poly.pdbx_strand_id
1 'polypeptide(L)'
;MVNFFSQSHTYDDNWATVALAFFLRYPNPFAAHVLSCDVIDRSFTSEGSLRTTRLILKRGNLPKWFPSGVVARSESWIIEESEVDSFGRRMTCTTRNLEHTKALRVIEQVTLRPLDDGRTLQTTEARFKSRFGWGLTKRIESYASSKFRSNIEKVFVSPGYLSRAQSSPRVTYAAPAPRRTHRINWDNLRHIRISSSRST
;
A
#
# COMPACT_ATOMS: atom_id res chain seq x y z
N MET A 1 11.13 -3.56 -20.60
CA MET A 1 11.98 -3.11 -19.48
C MET A 1 11.07 -2.84 -18.30
N VAL A 2 11.48 -3.12 -17.06
CA VAL A 2 10.71 -2.79 -15.84
C VAL A 2 11.48 -1.69 -15.14
N ASN A 3 10.83 -0.58 -14.83
CA ASN A 3 11.44 0.48 -14.05
C ASN A 3 11.40 0.09 -12.56
N PHE A 4 12.55 0.10 -11.90
CA PHE A 4 12.73 -0.37 -10.52
C PHE A 4 13.19 0.76 -9.62
N PHE A 5 12.62 0.81 -8.43
CA PHE A 5 12.97 1.75 -7.37
C PHE A 5 13.22 0.97 -6.07
N SER A 6 14.22 1.39 -5.30
CA SER A 6 14.46 0.88 -3.94
C SER A 6 14.94 2.02 -3.04
N GLN A 7 14.42 2.07 -1.82
CA GLN A 7 14.83 3.01 -0.79
C GLN A 7 14.63 2.40 0.60
N SER A 8 15.53 2.75 1.51
CA SER A 8 15.42 2.40 2.92
C SER A 8 15.28 3.65 3.80
N HIS A 9 14.59 3.50 4.92
CA HIS A 9 14.42 4.52 5.95
C HIS A 9 14.51 3.89 7.34
N THR A 10 15.17 4.57 8.28
CA THR A 10 15.29 4.12 9.66
C THR A 10 14.40 4.97 10.55
N TYR A 11 13.51 4.33 11.29
CA TYR A 11 12.71 4.95 12.35
C TYR A 11 13.41 4.83 13.69
N ASP A 12 13.35 5.86 14.52
CA ASP A 12 13.88 5.83 15.89
C ASP A 12 13.02 4.98 16.85
N ASP A 13 11.81 4.62 16.44
CA ASP A 13 10.88 3.77 17.19
C ASP A 13 11.20 2.27 17.03
N ASN A 14 10.80 1.48 18.04
CA ASN A 14 10.93 0.02 18.01
C ASN A 14 9.99 -0.64 16.98
N TRP A 15 10.32 -1.87 16.59
CA TRP A 15 9.63 -2.57 15.50
C TRP A 15 8.13 -2.75 15.74
N ALA A 16 7.70 -3.05 16.97
CA ALA A 16 6.30 -3.26 17.29
C ALA A 16 5.48 -1.97 17.12
N THR A 17 6.04 -0.83 17.55
CA THR A 17 5.43 0.50 17.37
C THR A 17 5.28 0.82 15.88
N VAL A 18 6.33 0.62 15.08
CA VAL A 18 6.29 0.93 13.64
C VAL A 18 5.33 0.00 12.89
N ALA A 19 5.32 -1.30 13.22
CA ALA A 19 4.39 -2.26 12.63
C ALA A 19 2.93 -1.92 12.95
N LEU A 20 2.62 -1.53 14.19
CA LEU A 20 1.28 -1.07 14.56
C LEU A 20 0.89 0.21 13.80
N ALA A 21 1.79 1.20 13.76
CA ALA A 21 1.57 2.44 13.02
C ALA A 21 1.31 2.20 11.53
N PHE A 22 1.95 1.19 10.92
CA PHE A 22 1.72 0.81 9.52
C PHE A 22 0.26 0.40 9.25
N PHE A 23 -0.36 -0.36 10.15
CA PHE A 23 -1.75 -0.77 10.00
C PHE A 23 -2.72 0.38 10.25
N LEU A 24 -2.37 1.28 11.15
CA LEU A 24 -3.18 2.44 11.53
C LEU A 24 -2.91 3.70 10.70
N ARG A 25 -2.16 3.56 9.59
CA ARG A 25 -1.71 4.71 8.79
C ARG A 25 -2.80 5.50 8.09
N TYR A 26 -4.05 5.06 8.10
CA TYR A 26 -5.16 5.80 7.51
C TYR A 26 -6.30 5.98 8.52
N PRO A 27 -6.96 7.15 8.53
CA PRO A 27 -6.68 8.32 7.69
C PRO A 27 -5.40 9.08 8.14
N ASN A 28 -4.72 9.75 7.21
CA ASN A 28 -3.62 10.67 7.54
C ASN A 28 -3.57 11.86 6.54
N PRO A 29 -3.12 13.06 6.97
CA PRO A 29 -3.13 14.26 6.13
C PRO A 29 -2.18 14.18 4.92
N PHE A 30 -1.13 13.36 5.02
CA PHE A 30 -0.18 13.13 3.94
C PHE A 30 -0.70 12.17 2.86
N ALA A 31 -1.80 11.47 3.14
CA ALA A 31 -2.44 10.49 2.28
C ALA A 31 -3.95 10.74 2.11
N ALA A 32 -4.37 12.00 2.06
CA ALA A 32 -5.77 12.40 1.83
C ALA A 32 -6.42 11.86 0.54
N HIS A 33 -5.62 11.27 -0.36
CA HIS A 33 -6.09 10.60 -1.56
C HIS A 33 -6.65 9.19 -1.30
N VAL A 34 -6.40 8.61 -0.11
CA VAL A 34 -6.99 7.35 0.31
C VAL A 34 -8.40 7.61 0.84
N LEU A 35 -9.39 6.98 0.20
CA LEU A 35 -10.81 7.18 0.51
C LEU A 35 -11.34 6.12 1.48
N SER A 36 -10.88 4.87 1.35
CA SER A 36 -11.21 3.77 2.27
C SER A 36 -10.08 2.74 2.35
N CYS A 37 -10.08 1.97 3.43
CA CYS A 37 -9.16 0.86 3.68
C CYS A 37 -9.91 -0.19 4.52
N ASP A 38 -10.22 -1.33 3.92
CA ASP A 38 -11.06 -2.36 4.50
C ASP A 38 -10.27 -3.67 4.61
N VAL A 39 -10.40 -4.39 5.73
CA VAL A 39 -9.82 -5.74 5.87
C VAL A 39 -10.76 -6.74 5.20
N ILE A 40 -10.24 -7.48 4.23
CA ILE A 40 -11.00 -8.49 3.47
C ILE A 40 -10.78 -9.89 4.05
N ASP A 41 -9.56 -10.20 4.46
CA ASP A 41 -9.20 -11.45 5.09
C ASP A 41 -8.11 -11.23 6.13
N ARG A 42 -8.16 -12.02 7.21
CA ARG A 42 -7.11 -12.06 8.23
C ARG A 42 -7.08 -13.44 8.87
N SER A 43 -5.91 -14.06 8.85
CA SER A 43 -5.72 -15.42 9.34
C SER A 43 -4.28 -15.63 9.82
N PHE A 44 -4.09 -16.59 10.72
CA PHE A 44 -2.76 -17.05 11.09
C PHE A 44 -2.28 -18.12 10.10
N THR A 45 -0.99 -18.11 9.79
CA THR A 45 -0.34 -19.22 9.06
C THR A 45 -0.08 -20.39 9.99
N SER A 46 0.26 -21.55 9.43
CA SER A 46 0.72 -22.73 10.17
C SER A 46 1.96 -22.42 11.04
N GLU A 47 2.79 -21.48 10.60
CA GLU A 47 4.02 -21.05 11.27
C GLU A 47 3.75 -19.98 12.35
N GLY A 48 2.50 -19.54 12.52
CA GLY A 48 2.11 -18.55 13.54
C GLY A 48 2.18 -17.09 13.10
N SER A 49 2.57 -16.80 11.85
CA SER A 49 2.54 -15.45 11.30
C SER A 49 1.11 -14.96 11.07
N LEU A 50 0.84 -13.66 11.25
CA LEU A 50 -0.45 -13.07 10.93
C LEU A 50 -0.46 -12.57 9.47
N ARG A 51 -1.31 -13.16 8.63
CA ARG A 51 -1.61 -12.66 7.29
C ARG A 51 -2.83 -11.76 7.32
N THR A 52 -2.74 -10.63 6.62
CA THR A 52 -3.85 -9.70 6.43
C THR A 52 -3.92 -9.28 4.98
N THR A 53 -5.12 -9.36 4.41
CA THR A 53 -5.44 -8.79 3.10
C THR A 53 -6.35 -7.58 3.29
N ARG A 54 -5.95 -6.42 2.77
CA ARG A 54 -6.75 -5.19 2.77
C ARG A 54 -7.06 -4.72 1.36
N LEU A 55 -8.25 -4.16 1.18
CA LEU A 55 -8.68 -3.48 -0.03
C LEU A 55 -8.70 -1.98 0.24
N ILE A 56 -8.00 -1.22 -0.60
CA ILE A 56 -7.82 0.22 -0.44
C ILE A 56 -8.39 0.92 -1.67
N LEU A 57 -9.30 1.87 -1.46
CA LEU A 57 -9.76 2.78 -2.50
C LEU A 57 -8.95 4.07 -2.44
N LYS A 58 -8.38 4.49 -3.57
CA LYS A 58 -7.72 5.79 -3.66
C LYS A 58 -8.12 6.58 -4.89
N ARG A 59 -8.14 7.90 -4.74
CA ARG A 59 -8.28 8.86 -5.84
C ARG A 59 -6.91 9.14 -6.45
N GLY A 60 -6.78 8.90 -7.75
CA GLY A 60 -5.63 9.26 -8.56
C GLY A 60 -5.88 10.53 -9.37
N ASN A 61 -4.80 11.16 -9.83
CA ASN A 61 -4.85 12.25 -10.81
C ASN A 61 -4.01 11.83 -12.01
N LEU A 62 -4.60 11.89 -13.21
CA LEU A 62 -3.87 11.64 -14.44
C LEU A 62 -3.01 12.88 -14.77
N PRO A 63 -1.80 12.70 -15.30
CA PRO A 63 -1.02 13.84 -15.75
C PRO A 63 -1.68 14.50 -16.96
N LYS A 64 -1.55 15.83 -17.07
CA LYS A 64 -2.17 16.63 -18.16
C LYS A 64 -1.79 16.16 -19.58
N TRP A 65 -0.62 15.55 -19.74
CA TRP A 65 -0.16 15.03 -21.03
C TRP A 65 -0.75 13.65 -21.39
N PHE A 66 -1.40 12.96 -20.44
CA PHE A 66 -1.99 11.65 -20.68
C PHE A 66 -3.26 11.80 -21.52
N PRO A 67 -3.49 10.93 -22.52
CA PRO A 67 -4.65 11.07 -23.40
C PRO A 67 -5.97 11.06 -22.61
N SER A 68 -6.83 12.06 -22.86
CA SER A 68 -8.15 12.13 -22.27
C SER A 68 -9.02 10.96 -22.73
N GLY A 69 -9.97 10.54 -21.88
CA GLY A 69 -10.91 9.47 -22.21
C GLY A 69 -10.38 8.03 -22.12
N VAL A 70 -9.07 7.83 -21.93
CA VAL A 70 -8.48 6.48 -21.80
C VAL A 70 -8.80 5.82 -20.45
N VAL A 71 -8.93 6.62 -19.40
CA VAL A 71 -9.25 6.15 -18.04
C VAL A 71 -10.54 6.83 -17.61
N ALA A 72 -11.62 6.05 -17.52
CA ALA A 72 -12.96 6.55 -17.23
C ALA A 72 -13.17 7.00 -15.78
N ARG A 73 -12.36 6.49 -14.84
CA ARG A 73 -12.44 6.81 -13.41
C ARG A 73 -11.08 7.16 -12.86
N SER A 74 -11.00 8.28 -12.16
CA SER A 74 -9.79 8.72 -11.47
C SER A 74 -9.51 7.89 -10.22
N GLU A 75 -10.46 7.11 -9.74
CA GLU A 75 -10.29 6.19 -8.61
C GLU A 75 -9.67 4.85 -9.03
N SER A 76 -8.98 4.21 -8.10
CA SER A 76 -8.35 2.92 -8.31
C SER A 76 -8.36 2.09 -7.03
N TRP A 77 -8.77 0.83 -7.18
CA TRP A 77 -8.64 -0.18 -6.14
C TRP A 77 -7.22 -0.74 -6.07
N ILE A 78 -6.70 -0.81 -4.85
CA ILE A 78 -5.40 -1.38 -4.51
C ILE A 78 -5.65 -2.56 -3.56
N ILE A 79 -5.00 -3.69 -3.81
CA ILE A 79 -4.92 -4.77 -2.83
C ILE A 79 -3.59 -4.63 -2.07
N GLU A 80 -3.68 -4.80 -0.77
CA GLU A 80 -2.54 -4.89 0.13
C GLU A 80 -2.55 -6.26 0.81
N GLU A 81 -1.42 -6.95 0.76
CA GLU A 81 -1.23 -8.29 1.31
C GLU A 81 -0.01 -8.23 2.23
N SER A 82 -0.22 -8.41 3.54
CA SER A 82 0.85 -8.32 4.55
C SER A 82 0.98 -9.58 5.37
N GLU A 83 2.20 -9.90 5.79
CA GLU A 83 2.50 -10.97 6.73
C GLU A 83 3.36 -10.40 7.89
N VAL A 84 2.97 -10.71 9.12
CA VAL A 84 3.65 -10.25 10.35
C VAL A 84 4.08 -11.48 11.15
N ASP A 85 5.39 -11.65 11.27
CA ASP A 85 6.01 -12.59 12.20
C ASP A 85 6.43 -11.83 13.46
N SER A 86 5.68 -12.01 14.55
CA SER A 86 5.95 -11.36 15.83
C SER A 86 7.17 -11.92 16.55
N PHE A 87 7.54 -13.18 16.29
CA PHE A 87 8.68 -13.83 16.94
C PHE A 87 9.97 -13.45 16.23
N GLY A 88 10.01 -13.56 14.90
CA GLY A 88 11.12 -13.10 14.07
C GLY A 88 11.18 -11.57 13.93
N ARG A 89 10.19 -10.84 14.45
CA ARG A 89 10.08 -9.37 14.36
C ARG A 89 10.25 -8.87 12.94
N ARG A 90 9.47 -9.44 12.03
CA ARG A 90 9.52 -9.09 10.61
C ARG A 90 8.12 -8.87 10.09
N MET A 91 7.93 -7.77 9.39
CA MET A 91 6.71 -7.51 8.64
C MET A 91 7.05 -7.36 7.18
N THR A 92 6.33 -8.05 6.32
CA THR A 92 6.37 -7.83 4.86
C THR A 92 4.99 -7.39 4.39
N CYS A 93 4.96 -6.54 3.39
CA CYS A 93 3.72 -6.05 2.81
C CYS A 93 3.90 -5.82 1.32
N THR A 94 2.99 -6.35 0.51
CA THR A 94 2.95 -6.13 -0.93
C THR A 94 1.68 -5.37 -1.28
N THR A 95 1.80 -4.28 -2.04
CA THR A 95 0.66 -3.56 -2.58
C THR A 95 0.67 -3.58 -4.10
N ARG A 96 -0.50 -3.68 -4.72
CA ARG A 96 -0.65 -3.60 -6.19
C ARG A 96 -2.01 -3.06 -6.60
N ASN A 97 -2.04 -2.31 -7.70
CA ASN A 97 -3.30 -1.88 -8.28
C ASN A 97 -4.04 -3.04 -8.96
N LEU A 98 -5.35 -3.12 -8.72
CA LEU A 98 -6.25 -4.10 -9.36
C LEU A 98 -6.73 -3.59 -10.73
N GLU A 99 -6.96 -2.29 -10.84
CA GLU A 99 -7.47 -1.62 -12.04
C GLU A 99 -6.37 -0.86 -12.79
N HIS A 100 -6.65 -0.43 -14.02
CA HIS A 100 -5.75 0.38 -14.86
C HIS A 100 -4.39 -0.27 -15.20
N THR A 101 -4.27 -1.58 -15.02
CA THR A 101 -3.01 -2.33 -15.17
C THR A 101 -2.43 -2.33 -16.58
N LYS A 102 -3.25 -2.08 -17.61
CA LYS A 102 -2.78 -1.86 -19.00
C LYS A 102 -2.01 -0.53 -19.10
N ALA A 103 -2.53 0.54 -18.51
CA ALA A 103 -1.86 1.83 -18.48
C ALA A 103 -0.59 1.76 -17.62
N LEU A 104 -0.72 1.25 -16.41
CA LEU A 104 0.40 1.08 -15.49
C LEU A 104 0.06 0.03 -14.42
N ARG A 105 0.91 -0.98 -14.29
CA ARG A 105 0.95 -1.85 -13.12
C ARG A 105 2.07 -1.38 -12.20
N VAL A 106 1.73 -1.15 -10.94
CA VAL A 106 2.65 -0.85 -9.85
C VAL A 106 2.56 -1.99 -8.84
N ILE A 107 3.72 -2.54 -8.49
CA ILE A 107 3.85 -3.48 -7.37
C ILE A 107 4.88 -2.87 -6.43
N GLU A 108 4.48 -2.63 -5.20
CA GLU A 108 5.34 -2.14 -4.12
C GLU A 108 5.48 -3.23 -3.06
N GLN A 109 6.69 -3.41 -2.55
CA GLN A 109 7.01 -4.32 -1.47
C GLN A 109 7.70 -3.54 -0.35
N VAL A 110 7.15 -3.62 0.85
CA VAL A 110 7.69 -3.02 2.07
C VAL A 110 8.14 -4.15 3.00
N THR A 111 9.30 -4.00 3.62
CA THR A 111 9.79 -4.86 4.70
C THR A 111 10.16 -4.02 5.90
N LEU A 112 9.66 -4.35 7.08
CA LEU A 112 10.05 -3.77 8.36
C LEU A 112 10.78 -4.81 9.21
N ARG A 113 11.93 -4.45 9.76
CA ARG A 113 12.72 -5.28 10.68
C ARG A 113 13.43 -4.42 11.74
N PRO A 114 13.69 -4.95 12.94
CA PRO A 114 14.52 -4.25 13.92
C PRO A 114 15.97 -4.15 13.43
N LEU A 115 16.66 -3.14 13.96
CA LEU A 115 18.12 -2.99 13.98
C LEU A 115 18.65 -3.37 15.37
N ASP A 116 19.95 -3.62 15.47
CA ASP A 116 20.61 -4.05 16.71
C ASP A 116 20.54 -2.99 17.82
N ASP A 117 20.37 -1.73 17.46
CA ASP A 117 20.24 -0.58 18.37
C ASP A 117 18.79 -0.29 18.80
N GLY A 118 17.85 -1.20 18.51
CA GLY A 118 16.44 -1.08 18.89
C GLY A 118 15.58 -0.25 17.95
N ARG A 119 16.17 0.41 16.94
CA ARG A 119 15.45 1.12 15.88
C ARG A 119 14.82 0.17 14.87
N THR A 120 14.03 0.71 13.95
CA THR A 120 13.37 -0.09 12.89
C THR A 120 13.83 0.34 11.51
N LEU A 121 14.30 -0.61 10.71
CA LEU A 121 14.58 -0.39 9.30
C LEU A 121 13.36 -0.76 8.45
N GLN A 122 12.92 0.19 7.62
CA GLN A 122 12.04 -0.06 6.50
C GLN A 122 12.83 -0.10 5.20
N THR A 123 12.61 -1.14 4.40
CA THR A 123 13.04 -1.20 2.99
C THR A 123 11.81 -1.25 2.10
N THR A 124 11.76 -0.36 1.10
CA THR A 124 10.66 -0.25 0.15
C THR A 124 11.18 -0.42 -1.26
N GLU A 125 10.61 -1.35 -1.99
CA GLU A 125 10.91 -1.61 -3.40
C GLU A 125 9.66 -1.41 -4.24
N ALA A 126 9.79 -0.81 -5.42
CA ALA A 126 8.67 -0.65 -6.34
C ALA A 126 9.07 -1.02 -7.76
N ARG A 127 8.13 -1.69 -8.45
CA ARG A 127 8.24 -2.08 -9.86
C ARG A 127 7.11 -1.44 -10.65
N PHE A 128 7.48 -0.71 -11.69
CA PHE A 128 6.56 -0.05 -12.60
C PHE A 128 6.62 -0.75 -13.95
N LYS A 129 5.47 -1.21 -14.43
CA LYS A 129 5.34 -1.86 -15.73
C LYS A 129 4.14 -1.31 -16.46
N SER A 130 4.38 -0.58 -17.53
CA SER A 130 3.33 -0.15 -18.45
C SER A 130 3.22 -1.14 -19.60
N ARG A 131 1.99 -1.50 -19.98
CA ARG A 131 1.69 -2.21 -21.23
C ARG A 131 0.99 -1.27 -22.21
N PHE A 132 1.10 0.03 -21.98
CA PHE A 132 0.45 1.04 -22.77
C PHE A 132 1.15 1.16 -24.12
N GLY A 133 0.37 1.25 -25.19
CA GLY A 133 0.86 1.36 -26.56
C GLY A 133 1.33 2.77 -26.92
N TRP A 134 1.54 2.99 -28.22
CA TRP A 134 1.77 4.31 -28.84
C TRP A 134 3.10 5.00 -28.44
N GLY A 135 4.11 4.22 -28.05
CA GLY A 135 5.43 4.76 -27.69
C GLY A 135 5.48 5.53 -26.36
N LEU A 136 4.37 5.58 -25.60
CA LEU A 136 4.29 6.32 -24.33
C LEU A 136 4.79 5.52 -23.11
N THR A 137 5.10 4.23 -23.28
CA THR A 137 5.49 3.31 -22.20
C THR A 137 6.57 3.90 -21.28
N LYS A 138 7.69 4.38 -21.87
CA LYS A 138 8.80 4.97 -21.10
C LYS A 138 8.37 6.24 -20.36
N ARG A 139 7.58 7.10 -21.00
CA ARG A 139 7.10 8.35 -20.38
C ARG A 139 6.19 8.08 -19.19
N ILE A 140 5.31 7.08 -19.30
CA ILE A 140 4.41 6.66 -18.22
C ILE A 140 5.22 6.07 -17.05
N GLU A 141 6.15 5.16 -17.34
CA GLU A 141 6.97 4.53 -16.30
C GLU A 141 7.85 5.54 -15.56
N SER A 142 8.50 6.46 -16.28
CA SER A 142 9.31 7.53 -15.67
C SER A 142 8.47 8.51 -14.84
N TYR A 143 7.27 8.85 -15.30
CA TYR A 143 6.35 9.68 -14.53
C TYR A 143 5.94 8.99 -13.22
N ALA A 144 5.60 7.69 -13.29
CA ALA A 144 5.20 6.91 -12.14
C ALA A 144 6.33 6.79 -11.10
N SER A 145 7.55 6.46 -11.53
CA SER A 145 8.70 6.33 -10.63
C SER A 145 9.04 7.67 -9.97
N SER A 146 8.97 8.78 -10.72
CA SER A 146 9.18 10.13 -10.17
C SER A 146 8.13 10.48 -9.12
N LYS A 147 6.84 10.26 -9.41
CA LYS A 147 5.74 10.49 -8.45
C LYS A 147 5.86 9.62 -7.21
N PHE A 148 6.26 8.36 -7.37
CA PHE A 148 6.48 7.45 -6.24
C PHE A 148 7.58 7.97 -5.32
N ARG A 149 8.72 8.39 -5.88
CA ARG A 149 9.83 8.97 -5.12
C ARG A 149 9.43 10.23 -4.34
N SER A 150 8.62 11.12 -4.91
CA SER A 150 8.12 12.30 -4.17
C SER A 150 7.08 11.97 -3.09
N ASN A 151 6.41 10.83 -3.19
CA ASN A 151 5.38 10.42 -2.23
C ASN A 151 5.97 9.64 -1.06
N ILE A 152 7.02 8.85 -1.28
CA ILE A 152 7.58 7.98 -0.24
C ILE A 152 8.16 8.79 0.93
N GLU A 153 8.71 9.98 0.67
CA GLU A 153 9.16 10.92 1.69
C GLU A 153 8.02 11.30 2.66
N LYS A 154 6.79 11.40 2.17
CA LYS A 154 5.59 11.69 2.98
C LYS A 154 5.07 10.46 3.73
N VAL A 155 5.29 9.28 3.15
CA VAL A 155 4.95 8.00 3.79
C VAL A 155 5.82 7.79 5.02
N PHE A 156 7.11 8.11 5.00
CA PHE A 156 8.01 7.97 6.15
C PHE A 156 7.65 8.89 7.32
N VAL A 157 7.10 10.08 7.04
CA VAL A 157 6.62 10.99 8.10
C VAL A 157 5.38 10.42 8.81
N SER A 158 4.59 9.57 8.14
CA SER A 158 3.29 9.14 8.65
C SER A 158 3.39 8.17 9.85
N PRO A 159 4.24 7.13 9.86
CA PRO A 159 4.42 6.29 11.04
C PRO A 159 5.04 7.03 12.23
N GLY A 160 6.04 7.91 12.01
CA GLY A 160 6.61 8.74 13.09
C GLY A 160 5.63 9.78 13.65
N TYR A 161 4.71 10.27 12.82
CA TYR A 161 3.58 11.07 13.28
C TYR A 161 2.58 10.25 14.12
N LEU A 162 2.31 9.00 13.72
CA LEU A 162 1.34 8.13 14.39
C LEU A 162 1.88 7.49 15.66
N SER A 163 3.17 7.15 15.72
CA SER A 163 3.82 6.71 16.96
C SER A 163 3.72 7.79 18.04
N ARG A 164 3.94 9.06 17.66
CA ARG A 164 3.76 10.23 18.53
C ARG A 164 2.29 10.52 18.87
N ALA A 165 1.35 10.23 17.96
CA ALA A 165 -0.07 10.38 18.24
C ALA A 165 -0.57 9.31 19.23
N GLN A 166 -0.07 8.08 19.13
CA GLN A 166 -0.42 6.97 20.04
C GLN A 166 0.15 7.12 21.45
N SER A 167 1.27 7.82 21.62
CA SER A 167 1.85 8.12 22.94
C SER A 167 1.19 9.31 23.65
N SER A 168 0.26 10.01 23.01
CA SER A 168 -0.53 11.10 23.64
C SER A 168 -1.86 10.59 24.21
N PRO A 169 -2.17 10.81 25.49
CA PRO A 169 -3.42 10.34 26.13
C PRO A 169 -4.70 11.07 25.67
N ARG A 170 -4.68 11.77 24.53
CA ARG A 170 -5.78 12.63 24.04
C ARG A 170 -6.21 12.40 22.59
N VAL A 171 -5.85 11.28 21.96
CA VAL A 171 -6.36 10.98 20.61
C VAL A 171 -7.68 10.22 20.71
N THR A 172 -8.78 10.97 20.84
CA THR A 172 -10.11 10.48 20.46
C THR A 172 -10.09 10.20 18.96
N TYR A 173 -10.19 8.92 18.58
CA TYR A 173 -10.49 8.54 17.21
C TYR A 173 -11.77 9.28 16.77
N ALA A 174 -11.63 10.22 15.83
CA ALA A 174 -12.79 10.90 15.27
C ALA A 174 -13.76 9.85 14.70
N ALA A 175 -15.04 10.01 15.00
CA ALA A 175 -16.10 9.08 14.59
C ALA A 175 -16.02 8.80 13.07
N PRO A 176 -16.28 7.54 12.64
CA PRO A 176 -16.22 7.19 11.24
C PRO A 176 -17.18 8.06 10.43
N ALA A 177 -16.70 8.56 9.28
CA ALA A 177 -17.53 9.27 8.33
C ALA A 177 -18.77 8.44 7.94
N PRO A 178 -19.93 9.07 7.68
CA PRO A 178 -21.17 8.37 7.38
C PRO A 178 -20.97 7.39 6.22
N ARG A 179 -21.38 6.13 6.44
CA ARG A 179 -21.29 5.03 5.47
C ARG A 179 -22.04 5.41 4.19
N ARG A 180 -21.31 5.73 3.12
CA ARG A 180 -21.85 5.60 1.75
C ARG A 180 -21.70 4.14 1.33
N THR A 181 -22.80 3.40 1.36
CA THR A 181 -22.86 2.02 0.87
C THR A 181 -22.72 2.01 -0.65
N HIS A 182 -21.51 1.87 -1.16
CA HIS A 182 -21.31 1.42 -2.53
C HIS A 182 -21.50 -0.09 -2.55
N ARG A 183 -22.62 -0.56 -3.10
CA ARG A 183 -22.91 -1.99 -3.29
C ARG A 183 -21.86 -2.55 -4.26
N ILE A 184 -20.90 -3.31 -3.75
CA ILE A 184 -19.92 -4.02 -4.56
C ILE A 184 -20.68 -5.07 -5.38
N ASN A 185 -20.63 -4.98 -6.71
CA ASN A 185 -21.15 -6.02 -7.58
C ASN A 185 -20.09 -7.14 -7.68
N TRP A 186 -20.32 -8.22 -6.93
CA TRP A 186 -19.45 -9.39 -6.86
C TRP A 186 -19.34 -10.18 -8.17
N ASP A 187 -20.26 -9.98 -9.12
CA ASP A 187 -20.26 -10.73 -10.39
C ASP A 187 -19.06 -10.42 -11.29
N ASN A 188 -18.43 -9.25 -11.14
CA ASN A 188 -17.27 -8.84 -11.94
C ASN A 188 -15.92 -9.39 -11.41
N LEU A 189 -15.90 -10.07 -10.25
CA LEU A 189 -14.67 -10.59 -9.63
C LEU A 189 -14.43 -12.09 -9.90
N ARG A 190 -15.28 -12.75 -10.71
CA ARG A 190 -15.20 -14.20 -11.02
C ARG A 190 -13.90 -14.65 -11.72
N HIS A 191 -13.06 -13.73 -12.15
CA HIS A 191 -11.75 -14.03 -12.76
C HIS A 191 -10.56 -13.96 -11.78
N ILE A 192 -10.76 -13.57 -10.52
CA ILE A 192 -9.70 -13.61 -9.51
C ILE A 192 -9.68 -15.02 -8.90
N ARG A 193 -8.99 -15.96 -9.56
CA ARG A 193 -8.60 -17.22 -8.91
C ARG A 193 -7.48 -16.91 -7.92
N ILE A 194 -7.80 -16.95 -6.62
CA ILE A 194 -6.78 -17.11 -5.58
C ILE A 194 -6.33 -18.56 -5.70
N SER A 195 -5.12 -18.80 -6.22
CA SER A 195 -4.54 -20.13 -6.23
C SER A 195 -4.19 -20.51 -4.79
N SER A 196 -5.02 -21.32 -4.15
CA SER A 196 -4.62 -22.05 -2.94
C SER A 196 -3.67 -23.17 -3.38
N SER A 197 -2.37 -22.98 -3.27
CA SER A 197 -1.44 -24.10 -3.30
C SER A 197 -1.58 -24.88 -1.99
N ARG A 198 -2.43 -25.91 -1.99
CA ARG A 198 -2.33 -27.00 -1.01
C ARG A 198 -1.24 -27.93 -1.52
N SER A 199 -0.10 -27.96 -0.85
CA SER A 199 0.85 -29.08 -0.96
C SER A 199 0.35 -30.19 -0.03
N THR A 200 -0.07 -31.30 -0.63
CA THR A 200 -0.07 -32.63 -0.01
C THR A 200 1.35 -33.14 0.13
#